data_AF-A0A137Q0V9-F1
#
_entry.id   AF-A0A137Q0V9-F1
#
_cell.length_a   1.000
_cell.length_b   1.000
_cell.length_c   1.000
_cell.angle_alpha   90.00
_cell.angle_beta   90.00
_cell.angle_gamma   90.00
#
_symmetry.space_group_name_H-M   'P 1'
#
loop_
_entity.id
_entity.type
_entity.pdbx_description
1 polymer ?
#
loop_
_entity_poly.entity_id
_entity_poly.type
_entity_poly.pdbx_seq_one_letter_code
_entity_poly.pdbx_strand_id
1 'polypeptide(L)'
;MGMLRNSLRGLSSKQKHLLYRSCVVPIATYSFCLWCHGLHPHKAHLASLNKMQHWAVIWIMGAFCTSPSGGVEALAGLIPIHLHLRKLRSWVAYWVLTLSPMHSTKQLLSTREFPGMDLH
;
A
#
# COMPACT_ATOMS: atom_id res chain seq x y z
N MET A 1 9.90 -10.27 24.77
CA MET A 1 10.48 -11.33 23.91
C MET A 1 11.14 -10.67 22.69
N GLY A 2 12.46 -10.56 22.67
CA GLY A 2 13.21 -9.98 21.55
C GLY A 2 13.47 -11.03 20.48
N MET A 3 12.81 -10.91 19.32
CA MET A 3 13.01 -11.83 18.21
C MET A 3 14.07 -11.25 17.27
N LEU A 4 15.30 -11.74 17.37
CA LEU A 4 16.28 -11.53 16.31
C LEU A 4 15.77 -12.26 15.06
N ARG A 5 15.47 -11.43 14.07
CA ARG A 5 14.84 -11.72 12.78
C ARG A 5 15.60 -12.65 11.85
N ASN A 6 16.73 -13.18 12.30
CA ASN A 6 17.57 -14.09 11.53
C ASN A 6 17.09 -15.56 11.65
N SER A 7 16.19 -15.88 12.59
CA SER A 7 15.85 -17.28 12.92
C SER A 7 14.68 -17.92 12.14
N LEU A 8 13.92 -17.20 11.31
CA LEU A 8 12.83 -17.81 10.53
C LEU A 8 13.34 -18.40 9.19
N ARG A 9 13.85 -19.64 9.26
CA ARG A 9 13.79 -20.70 8.23
C ARG A 9 14.30 -20.36 6.83
N GLY A 10 15.60 -20.11 6.66
CA GLY A 10 16.31 -20.34 5.38
C GLY A 10 15.96 -19.45 4.17
N LEU A 11 14.98 -18.55 4.27
CA LEU A 11 14.63 -17.65 3.16
C LEU A 11 15.63 -16.48 3.07
N SER A 12 16.24 -16.33 1.89
CA SER A 12 17.10 -15.19 1.55
C SER A 12 16.30 -13.88 1.59
N SER A 13 16.97 -12.77 1.93
CA SER A 13 16.35 -11.43 1.93
C SER A 13 15.66 -11.10 0.60
N LYS A 14 16.23 -11.54 -0.54
CA LYS A 14 15.62 -11.38 -1.86
C LYS A 14 14.29 -12.13 -2.01
N GLN A 15 14.21 -13.37 -1.51
CA GLN A 15 12.98 -14.18 -1.55
C GLN A 15 11.89 -13.58 -0.66
N LYS A 16 12.29 -13.08 0.53
CA LYS A 16 11.40 -12.36 1.45
C LYS A 16 10.82 -11.11 0.79
N HIS A 17 11.67 -10.35 0.09
CA HIS A 17 11.26 -9.16 -0.64
C HIS A 17 10.27 -9.49 -1.77
N LEU A 18 10.55 -10.54 -2.56
CA LEU A 18 9.66 -10.99 -3.63
C LEU A 18 8.30 -11.41 -3.08
N LEU A 19 8.27 -12.22 -2.03
CA LEU A 19 7.02 -12.68 -1.41
C LEU A 19 6.18 -11.53 -0.85
N TYR A 20 6.82 -10.55 -0.23
CA TYR A 20 6.13 -9.35 0.24
C TYR A 20 5.49 -8.59 -0.93
N ARG A 21 6.25 -8.35 -2.00
CA ARG A 21 5.78 -7.59 -3.17
C ARG A 21 4.69 -8.33 -3.95
N SER A 22 4.77 -9.66 -4.06
CA SER A 22 3.82 -10.45 -4.86
C SER A 22 2.53 -10.79 -4.10
N CYS A 23 2.61 -11.02 -2.79
CA CYS A 23 1.47 -11.54 -2.02
C CYS A 23 0.92 -10.50 -1.05
N VAL A 24 1.77 -9.88 -0.24
CA VAL A 24 1.32 -9.03 0.86
C VAL A 24 0.83 -7.68 0.36
N VAL A 25 1.60 -7.03 -0.53
CA VAL A 25 1.22 -5.72 -1.10
C VAL A 25 -0.13 -5.81 -1.84
N PRO A 26 -0.37 -6.77 -2.75
CA PRO A 26 -1.65 -6.87 -3.44
C PRO A 26 -2.84 -7.12 -2.51
N ILE A 27 -2.71 -8.03 -1.55
CA ILE A 27 -3.77 -8.32 -0.57
C ILE A 27 -4.12 -7.05 0.21
N ALA A 28 -3.12 -6.35 0.75
CA ALA A 28 -3.32 -5.13 1.51
C ALA A 28 -3.95 -4.00 0.66
N THR A 29 -3.51 -3.85 -0.58
CA THR A 29 -4.08 -2.84 -1.50
C THR A 29 -5.51 -3.16 -1.88
N TYR A 30 -5.85 -4.43 -2.09
CA TYR A 30 -7.21 -4.84 -2.40
C TYR A 30 -8.15 -4.61 -1.21
N SER A 31 -7.74 -5.02 0.00
CA SER A 31 -8.50 -4.75 1.22
C SER A 31 -8.69 -3.26 1.47
N PHE A 32 -7.68 -2.43 1.17
CA PHE A 32 -7.80 -0.98 1.26
C PHE A 32 -8.88 -0.42 0.32
N CYS A 33 -8.97 -0.90 -0.93
CA CYS A 33 -10.03 -0.51 -1.86
C CYS A 33 -11.43 -0.88 -1.34
N LEU A 34 -11.56 -2.03 -0.67
CA LEU A 34 -12.82 -2.46 -0.06
C LEU A 34 -13.20 -1.58 1.16
N TRP A 35 -12.23 -1.27 2.02
CA TRP A 35 -12.48 -0.50 3.24
C TRP A 35 -12.62 1.01 3.02
N CYS A 36 -12.09 1.54 1.91
CA CYS A 36 -12.30 2.94 1.50
C CYS A 36 -13.66 3.14 0.84
N HIS A 37 -14.74 2.79 1.55
CA HIS A 37 -16.09 3.12 1.10
C HIS A 37 -16.25 4.64 1.10
N GLY A 38 -16.36 5.25 -0.10
CA GLY A 38 -16.50 6.70 -0.27
C GLY A 38 -15.19 7.49 -0.37
N LEU A 39 -14.08 6.88 -0.81
CA LEU A 39 -12.78 7.55 -1.11
C LEU A 39 -12.08 8.30 0.04
N HIS A 40 -12.65 8.35 1.23
CA HIS A 40 -12.00 8.89 2.42
C HIS A 40 -11.19 7.80 3.13
N PRO A 41 -9.84 7.88 3.11
CA PRO A 41 -9.03 6.92 3.84
C PRO A 41 -9.18 7.21 5.33
N HIS A 42 -9.79 6.29 6.07
CA HIS A 42 -9.84 6.39 7.51
C HIS A 42 -8.41 6.30 8.08
N LYS A 43 -8.02 7.31 8.88
CA LYS A 43 -6.63 7.45 9.40
C LYS A 43 -6.15 6.17 10.11
N ALA A 44 -7.04 5.43 10.77
CA ALA A 44 -6.67 4.18 11.43
C ALA A 44 -6.27 3.06 10.46
N HIS A 45 -6.91 2.94 9.29
CA HIS A 45 -6.53 1.93 8.29
C HIS A 45 -5.16 2.25 7.68
N LEU A 46 -4.88 3.52 7.41
CA LEU A 46 -3.55 3.95 6.97
C LEU A 46 -2.47 3.68 8.04
N ALA A 47 -2.77 3.91 9.31
CA ALA A 47 -1.85 3.60 10.40
C ALA A 47 -1.57 2.09 10.50
N SER A 48 -2.58 1.24 10.31
CA SER A 48 -2.42 -0.21 10.28
C SER A 48 -1.56 -0.67 9.11
N LEU A 49 -1.78 -0.11 7.91
CA LEU A 49 -0.98 -0.41 6.72
C LEU A 49 0.48 0.03 6.85
N ASN A 50 0.72 1.23 7.42
CA ASN A 50 2.08 1.68 7.73
C ASN A 50 2.78 0.75 8.74
N LYS A 51 2.07 0.30 9.79
CA LYS A 51 2.61 -0.68 10.74
C LYS A 51 2.95 -1.99 10.06
N MET A 52 2.08 -2.49 9.17
CA MET A 52 2.33 -3.70 8.39
C MET A 52 3.58 -3.56 7.52
N GLN A 53 3.74 -2.45 6.80
CA GLN A 53 4.93 -2.20 5.98
C GLN A 53 6.19 -2.08 6.84
N HIS A 54 6.15 -1.35 7.95
CA HIS A 54 7.28 -1.23 8.88
C HIS A 54 7.76 -2.60 9.36
N TRP A 55 6.83 -3.44 9.83
CA TRP A 55 7.16 -4.80 10.24
C TRP A 55 7.70 -5.65 9.08
N ALA A 56 7.17 -5.48 7.86
CA ALA A 56 7.65 -6.19 6.67
C ALA A 56 9.03 -5.72 6.20
N VAL A 57 9.37 -4.44 6.35
CA VAL A 57 10.66 -3.88 5.97
C VAL A 57 11.74 -4.30 6.96
N ILE A 58 11.46 -4.17 8.26
CA ILE A 58 12.24 -4.87 9.29
C ILE A 58 12.30 -6.34 8.89
N TRP A 59 11.20 -6.89 8.34
CA TRP A 59 11.13 -8.29 7.96
C TRP A 59 12.23 -8.68 6.94
N ILE A 60 12.30 -7.91 5.89
CA ILE A 60 13.16 -8.17 4.73
C ILE A 60 14.62 -7.82 5.04
N MET A 61 14.86 -6.68 5.71
CA MET A 61 16.20 -6.17 5.97
C MET A 61 16.89 -6.80 7.18
N GLY A 62 16.12 -7.34 8.13
CA GLY A 62 16.68 -7.76 9.42
C GLY A 62 17.12 -6.58 10.30
N ALA A 63 16.56 -5.39 10.08
CA ALA A 63 16.87 -4.18 10.83
C ALA A 63 16.28 -4.20 12.25
N PHE A 64 16.73 -3.29 13.11
CA PHE A 64 16.17 -3.13 14.45
C PHE A 64 14.72 -2.63 14.41
N CYS A 65 13.89 -3.05 15.37
CA CYS A 65 12.48 -2.66 15.45
C CYS A 65 12.26 -1.13 15.60
N THR A 66 13.27 -0.42 16.10
CA THR A 66 13.28 1.04 16.31
C THR A 66 13.79 1.82 15.08
N SER A 67 14.15 1.15 13.99
CA SER A 67 14.66 1.82 12.80
C SER A 67 13.59 2.73 12.18
N PRO A 68 13.92 3.91 11.66
CA PRO A 68 12.93 4.82 11.07
C PRO A 68 12.37 4.25 9.76
N SER A 69 11.04 4.09 9.67
CA SER A 69 10.33 3.47 8.52
C SER A 69 10.75 4.08 7.17
N GLY A 70 10.79 5.41 7.06
CA GLY A 70 11.14 6.08 5.79
C GLY A 70 12.56 5.77 5.30
N GLY A 71 13.52 5.64 6.21
CA GLY A 71 14.90 5.30 5.86
C GLY A 71 15.04 3.83 5.46
N VAL A 72 14.44 2.93 6.23
CA VAL A 72 14.52 1.48 5.93
C VAL A 72 13.73 1.10 4.68
N GLU A 73 12.62 1.77 4.38
CA GLU A 73 11.85 1.57 3.15
C GLU A 73 12.68 1.93 1.92
N ALA A 74 13.39 3.07 1.96
CA ALA A 74 14.27 3.50 0.89
C ALA A 74 15.44 2.51 0.68
N LEU A 75 16.06 2.04 1.77
CA LEU A 75 17.13 1.04 1.70
C LEU A 75 16.64 -0.33 1.20
N ALA A 76 15.41 -0.71 1.52
CA ALA A 76 14.78 -1.93 1.01
C ALA A 76 14.32 -1.81 -0.46
N GLY A 77 14.35 -0.63 -1.06
CA GLY A 77 13.82 -0.37 -2.40
C GLY A 77 12.29 -0.50 -2.47
N LEU A 78 11.61 -0.30 -1.34
CA LEU A 78 10.14 -0.37 -1.24
C LEU A 78 9.55 1.04 -1.28
N ILE A 79 8.49 1.21 -2.08
CA ILE A 79 7.73 2.46 -2.11
C ILE A 79 6.92 2.55 -0.80
N PRO A 80 6.98 3.68 -0.07
CA PRO A 80 6.12 3.91 1.10
C PRO A 80 4.64 3.69 0.79
N ILE A 81 3.90 2.97 1.65
CA ILE A 81 2.51 2.56 1.35
C ILE A 81 1.62 3.75 1.00
N HIS A 82 1.81 4.89 1.65
CA HIS A 82 1.01 6.08 1.44
C HIS A 82 1.17 6.63 0.00
N LEU A 83 2.39 6.60 -0.54
CA LEU A 83 2.67 6.98 -1.93
C LEU A 83 2.10 5.94 -2.90
N HIS A 84 2.21 4.66 -2.57
CA HIS A 84 1.66 3.59 -3.38
C HIS A 84 0.13 3.70 -3.53
N LEU A 85 -0.57 3.99 -2.43
CA LEU A 85 -2.02 4.20 -2.40
C LEU A 85 -2.43 5.47 -3.18
N ARG A 86 -1.65 6.56 -3.04
CA ARG A 86 -1.88 7.78 -3.84
C ARG A 86 -1.76 7.49 -5.33
N LYS A 87 -0.72 6.75 -5.74
CA LYS A 87 -0.54 6.31 -7.13
C LYS A 87 -1.73 5.47 -7.61
N LEU A 88 -2.18 4.49 -6.82
CA LEU A 88 -3.33 3.65 -7.18
C LEU A 88 -4.61 4.49 -7.33
N ARG A 89 -4.84 5.45 -6.44
CA ARG A 89 -5.97 6.37 -6.54
C ARG A 89 -5.92 7.18 -7.84
N SER A 90 -4.78 7.80 -8.14
CA SER A 90 -4.61 8.57 -9.38
C SER A 90 -4.81 7.70 -10.62
N TRP A 91 -4.31 6.46 -10.60
CA TRP A 91 -4.56 5.50 -11.67
C TRP A 91 -6.06 5.24 -11.84
N VAL A 92 -6.77 4.87 -10.77
CA VAL A 92 -8.22 4.61 -10.83
C VAL A 92 -8.98 5.84 -11.34
N ALA A 93 -8.63 7.05 -10.88
CA ALA A 93 -9.23 8.28 -11.38
C ALA A 93 -9.03 8.45 -12.90
N TYR A 94 -7.81 8.25 -13.39
CA TYR A 94 -7.52 8.28 -14.82
C TYR A 94 -8.30 7.21 -15.62
N TRP A 95 -8.38 5.98 -15.12
CA TRP A 95 -9.16 4.90 -15.72
C TRP A 95 -10.64 5.27 -15.85
N VAL A 96 -11.21 5.89 -14.81
CA VAL A 96 -12.61 6.32 -14.80
C VAL A 96 -12.87 7.47 -15.77
N LEU A 97 -11.93 8.41 -15.89
CA LEU A 97 -12.02 9.52 -16.85
C LEU A 97 -11.97 9.04 -18.30
N THR A 98 -11.08 8.09 -18.60
CA THR A 98 -10.90 7.51 -19.94
C THR A 98 -12.06 6.59 -20.35
N LEU A 99 -12.90 6.16 -19.39
CA LEU A 99 -14.03 5.28 -19.64
C LEU A 99 -15.12 5.98 -20.46
N SER A 100 -15.71 5.24 -21.41
CA SER A 100 -16.84 5.73 -22.22
C SER A 100 -17.99 6.20 -21.33
N PRO A 101 -18.67 7.31 -21.66
CA PRO A 101 -19.81 7.83 -20.89
C PRO A 101 -20.96 6.81 -20.72
N MET A 102 -21.06 5.82 -21.60
CA MET A 102 -22.11 4.78 -21.59
C MET A 102 -21.79 3.60 -20.65
N HIS A 103 -20.62 3.57 -20.02
CA HIS A 103 -20.21 2.43 -19.20
C HIS A 103 -20.87 2.48 -17.82
N SER A 104 -21.55 1.39 -17.41
CA SER A 104 -22.29 1.31 -16.13
C SER A 104 -21.43 1.62 -14.91
N THR A 105 -20.13 1.25 -14.95
CA THR A 105 -19.19 1.57 -13.88
C THR A 105 -18.89 3.07 -13.77
N LYS A 106 -18.96 3.82 -14.88
CA LYS A 106 -18.81 5.28 -14.85
C LYS A 106 -20.05 5.94 -14.24
N GLN A 107 -21.26 5.45 -14.54
CA GLN A 107 -22.47 5.94 -13.85
C GLN A 107 -22.43 5.67 -12.34
N LEU A 108 -22.00 4.47 -11.93
CA LEU A 108 -21.87 4.13 -10.51
C LEU A 108 -20.81 4.99 -9.78
N LEU A 109 -19.69 5.28 -10.45
CA LEU A 109 -18.59 6.04 -9.88
C LEU A 109 -18.75 7.55 -10.02
N SER A 110 -19.47 8.05 -11.03
CA SER A 110 -19.77 9.47 -11.22
C SER A 110 -20.65 10.03 -10.11
N THR A 111 -21.46 9.19 -9.46
CA THR A 111 -22.25 9.55 -8.27
C THR A 111 -21.37 9.65 -7.01
N ARG A 112 -20.15 9.13 -7.05
CA ARG A 112 -19.19 9.15 -5.94
C ARG A 112 -18.13 10.20 -6.25
N GLU A 113 -18.35 11.42 -5.77
CA GLU A 113 -17.36 12.52 -5.80
C GLU A 113 -15.95 11.99 -5.50
N PHE A 114 -14.99 12.23 -6.41
CA PHE A 114 -13.60 11.83 -6.22
C PHE A 114 -12.86 12.95 -5.48
N PRO A 115 -12.63 12.87 -4.16
CA PRO A 115 -11.99 13.95 -3.42
C PRO A 115 -10.48 13.86 -3.69
N GLY A 116 -9.94 14.92 -4.29
CA GLY A 116 -8.50 15.07 -4.52
C GLY A 116 -8.06 15.15 -5.99
N MET A 117 -8.95 15.51 -6.91
CA MET A 117 -8.56 16.11 -8.19
C MET A 117 -8.46 17.64 -8.07
N ASP A 118 -7.79 18.14 -7.03
CA ASP A 118 -7.29 19.52 -7.06
C ASP A 118 -6.04 19.53 -7.94
N LEU A 119 -6.28 19.74 -9.23
CA LEU A 119 -5.28 20.15 -10.20
C LEU A 119 -5.03 21.64 -9.93
N HIS A 120 -4.14 21.94 -8.97
CA HIS A 120 -3.62 23.28 -8.75
C HIS A 120 -2.16 23.25 -8.31
#